data_AF-X1JIH0-F1
#
_entry.id   AF-X1JIH0-F1
#
_cell.length_a   1.000
_cell.length_b   1.000
_cell.length_c   1.000
_cell.angle_alpha   90.00
_cell.angle_beta   90.00
_cell.angle_gamma   90.00
#
_symmetry.space_group_name_H-M   'P 1'
#
loop_
_entity.id
_entity.type
_entity.pdbx_description
1 polymer ?
#
loop_
_entity_poly.entity_id
_entity_poly.type
_entity_poly.pdbx_seq_one_letter_code
_entity_poly.pdbx_strand_id
1 'polypeptide(L)'
;MYIEVSPEVIELQPLLRELGVTQEQLVDIGILIGTDYNVGIKGIGPKKALELVREHGSIKQLIKTELGEKFEVDPIEVRDIFLKPDVATKYELKWGDPDPERIKEFLCSEHDFSESRVQTGIDRLLKGQREREQVSLEKWFG
;
A
#
# COMPACT_ATOMS: atom_id res chain seq x y z
N MET A 1 -17.33 15.83 16.22
CA MET A 1 -15.85 15.84 16.20
C MET A 1 -15.45 15.82 14.73
N TYR A 2 -14.77 16.84 14.24
CA TYR A 2 -14.25 16.86 12.87
C TYR A 2 -12.82 16.32 12.92
N ILE A 3 -12.52 15.33 12.09
CA ILE A 3 -11.16 14.78 11.93
C ILE A 3 -10.67 15.28 10.57
N GLU A 4 -9.63 16.10 10.58
CA GLU A 4 -8.92 16.48 9.36
C GLU A 4 -7.92 15.38 9.02
N VAL A 5 -7.97 14.91 7.77
CA VAL A 5 -7.08 13.85 7.28
C VAL A 5 -6.13 14.47 6.27
N SER A 6 -4.83 14.40 6.54
CA SER A 6 -3.77 14.86 5.64
C SER A 6 -2.96 13.69 5.07
N PRO A 7 -2.30 13.86 3.92
CA PRO A 7 -1.40 12.84 3.39
C PRO A 7 -0.24 12.56 4.35
N GLU A 8 0.11 11.28 4.48
CA GLU A 8 1.26 10.81 5.24
C GLU A 8 2.22 10.06 4.31
N VAL A 9 3.53 10.17 4.58
CA VAL A 9 4.57 9.47 3.83
C VAL A 9 5.33 8.56 4.79
N ILE A 10 5.40 7.27 4.46
CA ILE A 10 6.16 6.27 5.20
C ILE A 10 7.28 5.77 4.32
N GLU A 11 8.51 5.92 4.80
CA GLU A 11 9.69 5.41 4.12
C GLU A 11 10.13 4.09 4.76
N LEU A 12 10.18 3.03 3.95
CA LEU A 12 10.53 1.69 4.43
C LEU A 12 11.91 1.63 5.07
N GLN A 13 12.93 2.24 4.45
CA GLN A 13 14.31 2.12 4.94
C GLN A 13 14.55 2.81 6.29
N PRO A 14 14.11 4.07 6.52
CA PRO A 14 14.10 4.68 7.85
C PRO A 14 13.35 3.84 8.89
N LEU A 15 12.15 3.36 8.56
CA LEU A 15 11.33 2.54 9.46
C LEU A 15 12.06 1.27 9.91
N LEU A 16 12.65 0.53 8.97
CA LEU A 16 13.40 -0.69 9.27
C LEU A 16 14.61 -0.42 10.17
N ARG A 17 15.32 0.70 9.97
CA ARG A 17 16.46 1.11 10.81
C ARG A 17 16.01 1.46 12.23
N GLU A 18 14.94 2.23 12.37
CA GLU A 18 14.37 2.60 13.67
C GLU A 18 13.91 1.37 14.45
N LEU A 19 13.22 0.45 13.75
CA LEU A 19 12.76 -0.81 14.31
C LEU A 19 13.86 -1.88 14.42
N GLY A 20 15.06 -1.65 13.91
CA GLY A 20 16.17 -2.59 13.98
C GLY A 20 15.84 -3.99 13.44
N VAL A 21 15.08 -4.06 12.34
CA VAL A 21 14.61 -5.31 11.72
C VAL A 21 14.83 -5.28 10.22
N THR A 22 14.89 -6.46 9.59
CA THR A 22 14.87 -6.58 8.13
C THR A 22 13.45 -6.52 7.56
N GLN A 23 13.31 -6.38 6.25
CA GLN A 23 12.00 -6.41 5.60
C GLN A 23 11.30 -7.76 5.82
N GLU A 24 12.04 -8.87 5.80
CA GLU A 24 11.51 -10.19 6.11
C GLU A 24 11.00 -10.30 7.54
N GLN A 25 11.73 -9.71 8.49
CA GLN A 25 11.32 -9.66 9.88
C GLN A 25 10.09 -8.77 10.08
N LEU A 26 9.96 -7.68 9.32
CA LEU A 26 8.76 -6.85 9.30
C LEU A 26 7.54 -7.65 8.81
N VAL A 27 7.70 -8.48 7.78
CA VAL A 27 6.66 -9.41 7.32
C VAL A 27 6.33 -10.43 8.42
N ASP A 28 7.33 -11.03 9.05
CA ASP A 28 7.14 -12.01 10.14
C ASP A 28 6.37 -11.38 11.32
N ILE A 29 6.65 -10.10 11.65
CA ILE A 29 5.92 -9.32 12.66
C ILE A 29 4.45 -9.18 12.25
N GLY A 30 4.17 -8.80 11.00
CA GLY A 30 2.81 -8.69 10.47
C GLY A 30 2.04 -10.01 10.60
N ILE A 31 2.65 -11.14 10.23
CA ILE A 31 2.02 -12.47 10.30
C ILE A 31 1.71 -12.86 11.75
N LEU A 32 2.59 -12.54 12.71
CA LEU A 32 2.34 -12.80 14.13
C LEU A 32 1.16 -12.01 14.69
N ILE A 33 1.01 -10.75 14.26
CA ILE A 33 -0.08 -9.86 14.70
C ILE A 33 -1.39 -10.24 14.02
N GLY A 34 -1.34 -10.56 12.73
CA GLY A 34 -2.48 -10.79 11.85
C GLY A 34 -2.39 -9.93 10.59
N THR A 35 -2.78 -10.50 9.46
CA THR A 35 -2.84 -9.88 8.14
C THR A 35 -4.17 -10.23 7.46
N ASP A 36 -4.41 -9.71 6.25
CA ASP A 36 -5.58 -10.13 5.46
C ASP A 36 -5.52 -11.61 5.03
N TYR A 37 -4.36 -12.27 5.15
CA TYR A 37 -4.14 -13.67 4.79
C TYR A 37 -4.12 -14.62 6.00
N ASN A 38 -4.11 -14.09 7.23
CA ASN A 38 -4.14 -14.88 8.47
C ASN A 38 -4.60 -14.05 9.68
N VAL A 39 -5.40 -14.62 10.58
CA VAL A 39 -5.95 -13.93 11.77
C VAL A 39 -4.88 -13.46 12.77
N GLY A 40 -3.68 -14.03 12.74
CA GLY A 40 -2.61 -13.77 13.70
C GLY A 40 -2.75 -14.56 15.00
N ILE A 41 -1.75 -14.49 15.89
CA ILE A 41 -1.76 -15.26 17.14
C ILE A 41 -2.43 -14.43 18.25
N LYS A 42 -3.51 -14.97 18.82
CA LYS A 42 -4.22 -14.35 19.95
C LYS A 42 -3.26 -14.02 21.10
N GLY A 43 -3.25 -12.75 21.52
CA GLY A 43 -2.40 -12.25 22.60
C GLY A 43 -0.99 -11.82 22.16
N ILE A 44 -0.71 -11.82 20.85
CA ILE A 44 0.49 -11.22 20.27
C ILE A 44 0.09 -9.94 19.55
N GLY A 45 0.40 -8.79 20.16
CA GLY A 45 0.28 -7.48 19.53
C GLY A 45 1.62 -6.94 19.01
N PRO A 46 1.66 -5.73 18.45
CA PRO A 46 2.84 -5.19 17.76
C PRO A 46 4.14 -5.22 18.57
N LYS A 47 4.08 -4.80 19.84
CA LYS A 47 5.25 -4.81 20.74
C LYS A 47 5.81 -6.22 20.94
N LYS A 48 4.93 -7.18 21.25
CA LYS A 48 5.31 -8.57 21.53
C LYS A 48 5.81 -9.27 20.27
N ALA A 49 5.20 -9.00 19.11
CA ALA A 49 5.66 -9.53 17.83
C ALA A 49 7.08 -9.05 17.49
N LEU A 50 7.35 -7.75 17.67
CA LEU A 50 8.68 -7.17 17.46
C LEU A 50 9.73 -7.80 18.40
N GLU A 51 9.41 -7.96 19.68
CA GLU A 51 10.29 -8.62 20.67
C GLU A 51 10.60 -10.06 20.26
N LEU A 52 9.57 -10.86 19.93
CA LEU A 52 9.72 -12.26 19.52
C LEU A 52 10.58 -12.42 18.28
N VAL A 53 10.37 -11.58 17.26
CA VAL A 53 11.15 -11.64 16.00
C VAL A 53 12.60 -11.20 16.21
N ARG A 54 12.86 -10.23 17.07
CA ARG A 54 14.24 -9.84 17.44
C ARG A 54 14.96 -10.94 18.20
N GLU A 55 14.27 -11.64 19.10
CA GLU A 55 14.84 -12.72 19.90
C GLU A 55 15.10 -14.00 19.09
N HIS A 56 14.12 -14.42 18.29
CA HIS A 56 14.16 -15.71 17.56
C HIS A 56 14.63 -15.57 16.10
N GLY A 57 14.79 -14.35 15.63
CA GLY A 57 15.29 -14.00 14.30
C GLY A 57 14.27 -14.12 13.18
N SER A 58 13.43 -15.16 13.15
CA SER A 58 12.42 -15.36 12.08
C SER A 58 11.25 -16.23 12.49
N ILE A 59 10.14 -16.11 11.77
CA ILE A 59 8.96 -16.96 11.94
C ILE A 59 9.28 -18.44 11.71
N LYS A 60 10.27 -18.75 10.84
CA LYS A 60 10.75 -20.13 10.60
C LYS A 60 11.31 -20.82 11.84
N GLN A 61 11.83 -20.05 12.81
CA GLN A 61 12.25 -20.60 14.10
C GLN A 61 11.08 -20.63 15.08
N LEU A 62 10.22 -19.60 15.08
CA LEU A 62 9.06 -19.53 15.95
C LEU A 62 8.06 -20.67 15.72
N ILE A 63 7.87 -21.15 14.48
CA ILE A 63 6.98 -22.29 14.19
C ILE A 63 7.45 -23.62 14.78
N LYS A 64 8.74 -23.73 15.16
CA LYS A 64 9.28 -24.94 15.82
C LYS A 64 8.99 -24.95 17.32
N THR A 65 8.43 -23.87 17.84
CA THR A 65 8.01 -23.73 19.25
C THR A 65 6.51 -23.99 19.37
N GLU A 66 5.99 -23.91 20.59
CA GLU A 66 4.54 -23.96 20.87
C GLU A 66 3.71 -22.88 20.14
N LEU A 67 4.34 -21.85 19.58
CA LEU A 67 3.65 -20.84 18.76
C LEU A 67 3.26 -21.37 17.39
N GLY A 68 3.95 -22.39 16.87
CA GLY A 68 3.62 -22.99 15.57
C GLY A 68 2.20 -23.56 15.51
N GLU A 69 1.77 -24.21 16.60
CA GLU A 69 0.44 -24.82 16.71
C GLU A 69 -0.70 -23.79 16.80
N LYS A 70 -0.38 -22.51 17.03
CA LYS A 70 -1.37 -21.43 17.17
C LYS A 70 -1.74 -20.77 15.85
N PHE A 71 -1.03 -21.08 14.76
CA PHE A 71 -1.39 -20.60 13.43
C PHE A 71 -2.52 -21.45 12.84
N GLU A 72 -3.51 -20.78 12.24
CA GLU A 72 -4.63 -21.43 11.55
C GLU A 72 -4.29 -21.88 10.11
N VAL A 73 -3.26 -21.28 9.52
CA VAL A 73 -2.76 -21.54 8.16
C VAL A 73 -1.24 -21.67 8.22
N ASP A 74 -0.61 -22.23 7.18
CA ASP A 74 0.85 -22.28 7.13
C ASP A 74 1.44 -20.86 7.04
N PRO A 75 2.13 -20.36 8.08
CA PRO A 75 2.69 -19.01 8.06
C PRO A 75 3.81 -18.84 7.02
N ILE A 76 4.41 -19.92 6.52
CA ILE A 76 5.42 -19.86 5.47
C ILE A 76 4.79 -19.53 4.11
N GLU A 77 3.61 -20.09 3.82
CA GLU A 77 2.87 -19.75 2.61
C GLU A 77 2.46 -18.28 2.61
N VAL A 78 1.93 -17.80 3.73
CA VAL A 78 1.58 -16.38 3.91
C VAL A 78 2.80 -15.48 3.73
N ARG A 79 3.94 -15.86 4.30
CA ARG A 79 5.20 -15.11 4.17
C ARG A 79 5.66 -15.01 2.72
N ASP A 80 5.50 -16.07 1.93
CA ASP A 80 5.89 -16.08 0.53
C ASP A 80 4.98 -15.19 -0.34
N ILE A 81 3.70 -15.01 0.02
CA ILE A 81 2.81 -14.02 -0.65
C ILE A 81 3.41 -12.61 -0.58
N PHE A 82 3.93 -12.21 0.59
CA PHE A 82 4.52 -10.89 0.79
C PHE A 82 5.93 -10.73 0.20
N LEU A 83 6.76 -11.78 0.27
CA LEU A 83 8.16 -11.70 -0.14
C LEU A 83 8.39 -12.06 -1.62
N LYS A 84 7.47 -12.81 -2.23
CA LYS A 84 7.52 -13.24 -3.62
C LYS A 84 6.16 -13.00 -4.30
N PRO A 85 5.61 -11.77 -4.25
CA PRO A 85 4.36 -11.48 -4.91
C PRO A 85 4.51 -11.67 -6.42
N ASP A 86 3.46 -12.18 -7.06
CA ASP A 86 3.39 -12.19 -8.52
C ASP A 86 3.17 -10.76 -9.03
N VAL A 87 4.21 -10.19 -9.64
CA VAL A 87 4.22 -8.79 -10.09
C VAL A 87 4.50 -8.68 -11.57
N ALA A 88 3.69 -7.89 -12.27
CA ALA A 88 3.96 -7.51 -13.64
C ALA A 88 5.13 -6.51 -13.68
N THR A 89 6.26 -6.92 -14.26
CA THR A 89 7.44 -6.05 -14.43
C THR A 89 7.48 -5.32 -15.77
N LYS A 90 6.66 -5.76 -16.73
CA LYS A 90 6.65 -5.24 -18.10
C LYS A 90 5.38 -4.42 -18.33
N TYR A 91 5.47 -3.13 -18.05
CA TYR A 91 4.43 -2.16 -18.35
C TYR A 91 5.06 -0.80 -18.69
N GLU A 92 4.31 0.05 -19.39
CA GLU A 92 4.72 1.41 -19.74
C GLU A 92 3.69 2.39 -19.17
N LEU A 93 4.15 3.42 -18.46
CA LEU A 93 3.28 4.46 -17.95
C LEU A 93 3.03 5.48 -19.07
N LYS A 94 1.82 5.42 -19.66
CA LYS A 94 1.35 6.41 -20.63
C LYS A 94 0.18 7.18 -20.04
N TRP A 95 0.22 8.50 -20.23
CA TRP A 95 -0.89 9.37 -19.95
C TRP A 95 -1.39 9.89 -21.29
N GLY A 96 -2.56 9.40 -21.71
CA GLY A 96 -3.23 9.86 -22.92
C GLY A 96 -4.09 11.10 -22.66
N ASP A 97 -4.52 11.73 -23.74
CA ASP A 97 -5.51 12.81 -23.68
C ASP A 97 -6.85 12.28 -23.15
N PRO A 98 -7.50 12.97 -22.21
CA PRO A 98 -8.86 12.64 -21.81
C PRO A 98 -9.82 12.90 -22.97
N ASP A 99 -10.86 12.09 -23.09
CA ASP A 99 -11.98 12.30 -24.02
C ASP A 99 -13.16 12.91 -23.26
N PRO A 100 -13.39 14.22 -23.34
CA PRO A 100 -14.43 14.89 -22.55
C PRO A 100 -15.84 14.37 -22.83
N GLU A 101 -16.12 14.01 -24.07
CA GLU A 101 -17.46 13.61 -24.49
C GLU A 101 -17.76 12.19 -24.00
N ARG A 102 -16.80 11.26 -24.13
CA ARG A 102 -16.91 9.92 -23.53
C ARG A 102 -17.03 9.98 -22.00
N ILE A 103 -16.30 10.88 -21.34
CA ILE A 103 -16.38 11.05 -19.88
C ILE A 103 -17.79 11.52 -19.47
N LYS A 104 -18.37 12.48 -20.19
CA LYS A 104 -19.73 12.96 -19.92
C LYS A 104 -20.79 11.90 -20.19
N GLU A 105 -20.70 11.21 -21.31
CA GLU A 105 -21.63 10.12 -21.65
C GLU A 105 -21.63 9.07 -20.53
N PHE A 106 -20.45 8.56 -20.17
CA PHE A 106 -20.33 7.54 -19.13
C PHE A 106 -20.80 8.02 -17.75
N LEU A 107 -20.38 9.22 -17.30
CA LEU A 107 -20.71 9.67 -15.95
C LEU A 107 -22.12 10.25 -15.85
N CYS A 108 -22.56 11.06 -16.81
CA CYS A 108 -23.83 11.77 -16.73
C CYS A 108 -24.99 10.93 -17.30
N SER A 109 -24.80 10.26 -18.44
CA SER A 109 -25.89 9.51 -19.09
C SER A 109 -26.06 8.10 -18.54
N GLU A 110 -24.97 7.39 -18.23
CA GLU A 110 -25.04 6.02 -17.70
C GLU A 110 -25.07 5.94 -16.17
N HIS A 111 -24.54 6.96 -15.48
CA HIS A 111 -24.37 6.97 -14.02
C HIS A 111 -25.01 8.16 -13.30
N ASP A 112 -25.80 8.98 -14.01
CA ASP A 112 -26.60 10.10 -13.46
C ASP A 112 -25.81 11.13 -12.63
N PHE A 113 -24.51 11.31 -12.91
CA PHE A 113 -23.73 12.37 -12.28
C PHE A 113 -24.19 13.76 -12.74
N SER A 114 -24.01 14.74 -11.87
CA SER A 114 -24.29 16.14 -12.18
C SER A 114 -23.36 16.65 -13.30
N GLU A 115 -23.93 16.95 -14.45
CA GLU A 115 -23.20 17.40 -15.64
C GLU A 115 -22.34 18.65 -15.37
N SER A 116 -22.86 19.61 -14.61
CA SER A 116 -22.10 20.82 -14.23
C SER A 116 -20.87 20.52 -13.37
N ARG A 117 -20.96 19.53 -12.47
CA ARG A 117 -19.82 19.07 -11.67
C ARG A 117 -18.82 18.30 -12.52
N VAL A 118 -19.29 17.43 -13.41
CA VAL A 118 -18.45 16.67 -14.33
C VAL A 118 -17.68 17.61 -15.26
N GLN A 119 -18.34 18.60 -15.86
CA GLN A 119 -17.70 19.61 -16.68
C GLN A 119 -16.59 20.35 -15.93
N THR A 120 -16.87 20.79 -14.69
CA THR A 120 -15.86 21.45 -13.84
C THR A 120 -14.65 20.54 -13.58
N GLY A 121 -14.87 19.23 -13.40
CA GLY A 121 -13.81 18.24 -13.26
C GLY A 121 -12.96 18.07 -14.52
N ILE A 122 -13.62 17.99 -15.68
CA ILE A 122 -12.96 17.90 -17.00
C ILE A 122 -12.08 19.12 -17.24
N ASP A 123 -12.58 20.34 -16.96
CA ASP A 123 -11.82 21.56 -17.17
C ASP A 123 -10.54 21.60 -16.32
N ARG A 124 -10.62 21.12 -15.06
CA ARG A 124 -9.47 20.98 -14.16
C ARG A 124 -8.48 19.93 -14.67
N LEU A 125 -8.98 18.80 -15.17
CA LEU A 125 -8.16 17.73 -15.73
C LEU A 125 -7.35 18.22 -16.94
N LEU A 126 -8.02 18.87 -17.91
CA LEU A 126 -7.39 19.44 -19.09
C LEU A 126 -6.38 20.54 -18.74
N LYS A 127 -6.68 21.35 -17.71
CA LYS A 127 -5.73 22.35 -17.21
C LYS A 127 -4.48 21.71 -16.62
N GLY A 128 -4.63 20.71 -15.75
CA GLY A 128 -3.50 20.01 -15.13
C GLY A 128 -2.62 19.29 -16.15
N GLN A 129 -3.20 18.78 -17.24
CA GLN A 129 -2.46 18.17 -18.33
C GLN A 129 -1.53 19.18 -19.02
N ARG A 130 -2.03 20.37 -19.36
CA ARG A 130 -1.20 21.44 -19.96
C ARG A 130 -0.07 21.89 -19.03
N GLU A 131 -0.35 22.00 -17.73
CA GLU A 131 0.68 22.37 -16.73
C GLU A 131 1.77 21.32 -16.59
N ARG A 132 1.46 20.04 -16.82
CA ARG A 132 2.43 18.94 -16.80
C ARG A 132 3.40 18.99 -17.98
N GLU A 133 2.92 19.32 -19.17
CA GLU A 133 3.76 19.47 -20.37
C GLU A 133 4.77 20.63 -20.22
N GLN A 134 4.45 21.61 -19.37
CA GLN A 134 5.27 22.80 -19.14
C GLN A 134 6.34 22.63 -18.03
N VAL A 135 6.45 21.45 -17.39
CA VAL A 135 7.39 21.26 -16.28
C VAL A 135 8.83 21.16 -16.80
N SER A 136 9.57 22.28 -16.76
CA SER A 136 11.03 22.32 -16.88
C SER A 136 11.70 21.93 -15.55
N LEU A 137 12.99 21.57 -15.62
CA LEU A 137 13.85 21.23 -14.48
C LEU A 137 13.85 22.29 -13.36
N GLU A 138 13.49 23.53 -13.65
CA GLU A 138 13.45 24.65 -12.69
C GLU A 138 12.40 24.45 -11.58
N LYS A 139 11.33 23.69 -11.82
CA LYS A 139 10.27 23.47 -10.82
C LYS A 139 10.71 22.60 -9.63
N TRP A 140 11.82 21.89 -9.75
CA TRP A 140 12.32 20.96 -8.72
C TRP A 140 13.50 21.52 -7.91
N PHE A 141 14.17 22.56 -8.42
CA PHE A 141 15.39 23.13 -7.82
C PHE A 141 15.30 24.64 -7.56
N GLY A 142 14.14 25.26 -7.78
CA GLY A 142 13.85 26.68 -7.50
C GLY A 142 13.11 26.87 -6.19
#